data_AF-A0A352RVD1-F1
#
_entry.id   AF-A0A352RVD1-F1
#
_cell.length_a   1.000
_cell.length_b   1.000
_cell.length_c   1.000
_cell.angle_alpha   90.00
_cell.angle_beta   90.00
_cell.angle_gamma   90.00
#
_symmetry.space_group_name_H-M   'P 1'
#
loop_
_entity.id
_entity.type
_entity.pdbx_description
1 polymer ?
#
loop_
_entity_poly.entity_id
_entity_poly.type
_entity_poly.pdbx_seq_one_letter_code
_entity_poly.pdbx_strand_id
1 'polypeptide(L)'
;PGATARTVEDRVTAVLEQQMHGIPGLLYIDSSSEAGTATVTIGFRQGTDPQLAQVNVRNRVSQAEPLLPEVVRRGGVYVDQASASPFMYVSLISKTGTMSETALADYAAGTVLPMLRRLPGIGKV
;
A
#
# COMPACT_ATOMS: atom_id res chain seq x y z
N PRO A 1 -2.07 24.23 9.14
CA PRO A 1 -0.86 24.76 8.45
C PRO A 1 0.14 25.33 9.47
N GLY A 2 1.42 24.94 9.39
CA GLY A 2 2.49 25.44 10.30
C GLY A 2 2.99 24.46 11.36
N ALA A 3 2.54 23.21 11.34
CA ALA A 3 3.09 22.16 12.21
C ALA A 3 4.42 21.64 11.65
N THR A 4 5.40 21.42 12.52
CA THR A 4 6.64 20.73 12.13
C THR A 4 6.35 19.26 11.82
N ALA A 5 7.20 18.62 11.01
CA ALA A 5 7.10 17.19 10.73
C ALA A 5 6.97 16.34 12.01
N ARG A 6 7.75 16.66 13.05
CA ARG A 6 7.67 15.99 14.36
C ARG A 6 6.33 16.20 15.06
N THR A 7 5.77 17.41 14.99
CA THR A 7 4.45 17.67 15.57
C THR A 7 3.35 16.89 14.85
N VAL A 8 3.46 16.77 13.52
CA VAL A 8 2.53 15.96 12.72
C VAL A 8 2.66 14.47 13.09
N GLU A 9 3.89 13.97 13.20
CA GLU A 9 4.19 12.60 13.61
C GLU A 9 3.53 12.26 14.95
N ASP A 10 3.84 13.02 16.00
CA ASP A 10 3.43 12.74 17.38
C ASP A 10 1.91 12.90 17.59
N ARG A 11 1.24 13.78 16.82
CA ARG A 11 -0.16 14.16 17.06
C ARG A 11 -1.14 13.62 16.05
N VAL A 12 -0.68 13.15 14.90
CA VAL A 12 -1.54 12.71 13.80
C VAL A 12 -1.15 11.31 13.36
N THR A 13 0.09 11.13 12.91
CA THR A 13 0.56 9.89 12.31
C THR A 13 0.50 8.73 13.29
N ALA A 14 1.12 8.88 14.47
CA ALA A 14 1.10 7.84 15.51
C ALA A 14 -0.33 7.47 15.96
N VAL A 15 -1.24 8.44 16.01
CA VAL A 15 -2.65 8.20 16.37
C VAL A 15 -3.35 7.37 15.30
N LEU A 16 -3.14 7.70 14.02
CA LEU A 16 -3.69 6.93 12.90
C LEU A 16 -3.14 5.51 12.90
N GLU A 17 -1.82 5.33 13.00
CA GLU A 17 -1.18 4.01 13.03
C GLU A 17 -1.73 3.12 14.15
N GLN A 18 -1.84 3.65 15.36
CA GLN A 18 -2.37 2.92 16.50
C GLN A 18 -3.80 2.41 16.25
N GLN A 19 -4.62 3.21 15.56
CA GLN A 19 -6.00 2.83 15.24
C GLN A 19 -6.10 1.82 14.09
N MET A 20 -5.11 1.78 13.20
CA MET A 20 -5.04 0.78 12.11
C MET A 20 -4.67 -0.62 12.59
N HIS A 21 -4.12 -0.76 13.81
CA HIS A 21 -3.83 -2.07 14.37
C HIS A 21 -5.08 -2.94 14.51
N GLY A 22 -4.94 -4.20 14.10
CA GLY A 22 -6.02 -5.20 14.15
C GLY A 22 -7.01 -5.14 12.99
N ILE A 23 -6.71 -4.39 11.92
CA ILE A 23 -7.45 -4.56 10.66
C ILE A 23 -7.15 -5.98 10.11
N PRO A 24 -8.19 -6.77 9.76
CA PRO A 24 -7.99 -8.08 9.14
C PRO A 24 -7.16 -8.00 7.85
N GLY A 25 -6.21 -8.92 7.70
CA GLY A 25 -5.35 -8.99 6.51
C GLY A 25 -4.22 -7.95 6.47
N LEU A 26 -4.06 -7.13 7.52
CA LEU A 26 -2.92 -6.22 7.65
C LEU A 26 -1.58 -6.99 7.55
N LEU A 27 -0.69 -6.50 6.69
CA LEU A 27 0.65 -7.02 6.48
C LEU A 27 1.70 -6.06 7.04
N TYR A 28 1.61 -4.78 6.67
CA TYR A 28 2.49 -3.73 7.18
C TYR A 28 1.77 -2.38 7.21
N ILE A 29 2.30 -1.47 8.03
CA ILE A 29 1.98 -0.04 8.02
C ILE A 29 3.29 0.67 7.77
N ASP A 30 3.29 1.61 6.84
CA ASP A 30 4.39 2.52 6.57
C ASP A 30 3.85 3.95 6.62
N SER A 31 4.63 4.90 7.12
CA SER A 31 4.16 6.26 7.29
C SER A 31 5.25 7.29 7.03
N SER A 32 4.81 8.47 6.61
CA SER A 32 5.66 9.62 6.39
C SER A 32 4.97 10.87 6.91
N SER A 33 5.72 11.69 7.64
CA SER A 33 5.27 12.97 8.17
C SER A 33 6.13 14.09 7.64
N GLU A 34 5.48 15.04 6.99
CA GLU A 34 6.07 16.28 6.51
C GLU A 34 5.42 17.48 7.21
N ALA A 35 5.95 18.67 6.98
CA ALA A 35 5.37 19.88 7.57
C ALA A 35 3.93 20.10 7.08
N GLY A 36 2.96 19.83 7.95
CA GLY A 36 1.54 20.00 7.67
C GLY A 36 0.84 18.84 6.95
N THR A 37 1.56 17.76 6.60
CA THR A 37 1.00 16.59 5.89
C THR A 37 1.46 15.29 6.55
N ALA A 38 0.52 14.37 6.78
CA ALA A 38 0.81 12.99 7.18
C ALA A 38 0.32 12.05 6.08
N THR A 39 1.12 11.05 5.73
CA THR A 39 0.74 9.96 4.82
C THR A 39 0.92 8.64 5.53
N VAL A 40 -0.12 7.81 5.55
CA VAL A 40 -0.08 6.45 6.12
C VAL A 40 -0.45 5.46 5.02
N THR A 41 0.50 4.60 4.67
CA THR A 41 0.35 3.55 3.69
C THR A 41 0.11 2.22 4.39
N ILE A 42 -0.98 1.54 4.04
CA ILE A 42 -1.37 0.28 4.66
C ILE A 42 -1.24 -0.84 3.63
N GLY A 43 -0.33 -1.78 3.92
CA GLY A 43 -0.12 -2.98 3.12
C GLY A 43 -1.00 -4.14 3.60
N PHE A 44 -1.68 -4.81 2.67
CA PHE A 44 -2.51 -5.98 2.96
C PHE A 44 -1.89 -7.25 2.36
N ARG A 45 -2.17 -8.40 2.99
CA ARG A 45 -1.78 -9.70 2.46
C ARG A 45 -2.46 -9.97 1.11
N GLN A 46 -1.76 -10.70 0.25
CA GLN A 46 -2.33 -11.18 -1.01
C GLN A 46 -3.62 -11.99 -0.75
N GLY A 47 -4.65 -11.76 -1.56
CA GLY A 47 -5.96 -12.37 -1.40
C GLY A 47 -6.93 -11.61 -0.48
N THR A 48 -6.50 -10.53 0.17
CA THR A 48 -7.41 -9.62 0.88
C THR A 48 -8.30 -8.89 -0.12
N ASP A 49 -9.62 -8.88 0.09
CA ASP A 49 -10.57 -8.12 -0.72
C ASP A 49 -10.30 -6.62 -0.59
N PRO A 50 -9.97 -5.90 -1.69
CA PRO A 50 -9.64 -4.48 -1.64
C PRO A 50 -10.81 -3.59 -1.18
N GLN A 51 -12.05 -3.94 -1.53
CA GLN A 51 -13.24 -3.17 -1.14
C GLN A 51 -13.48 -3.32 0.36
N LEU A 52 -13.37 -4.55 0.88
CA LEU A 52 -13.50 -4.79 2.32
C LEU A 52 -12.36 -4.16 3.11
N ALA A 53 -11.13 -4.23 2.61
CA ALA A 53 -9.97 -3.56 3.21
C ALA A 53 -10.19 -2.05 3.29
N GLN A 54 -10.66 -1.42 2.20
CA GLN A 54 -10.96 0.02 2.18
C GLN A 54 -12.04 0.39 3.20
N VAL A 55 -13.13 -0.39 3.32
CA VAL A 55 -14.17 -0.18 4.34
C VAL A 55 -13.60 -0.28 5.75
N ASN A 56 -12.78 -1.29 6.03
CA ASN A 56 -12.16 -1.46 7.34
C ASN A 56 -11.23 -0.30 7.70
N VAL A 57 -10.40 0.17 6.77
CA VAL A 57 -9.53 1.33 6.97
C VAL A 57 -10.38 2.57 7.25
N ARG A 58 -11.43 2.83 6.46
CA ARG A 58 -12.32 3.97 6.68
C ARG A 58 -12.99 3.93 8.06
N ASN A 59 -13.41 2.74 8.51
CA ASN A 59 -13.98 2.56 9.85
C ASN A 59 -12.96 2.89 10.95
N ARG A 60 -11.69 2.46 10.79
CA ARG A 60 -10.62 2.82 11.74
C ARG A 60 -10.29 4.31 11.72
N VAL A 61 -10.28 4.94 10.55
CA VAL A 61 -10.09 6.39 10.44
C VAL A 61 -11.20 7.15 11.16
N SER A 62 -12.46 6.72 11.00
CA SER A 62 -13.59 7.34 11.72
C SER A 62 -13.47 7.19 13.25
N GLN A 63 -12.87 6.11 13.75
CA GLN A 63 -12.57 5.94 15.18
C GLN A 63 -11.39 6.80 15.64
N ALA A 64 -10.42 7.05 14.76
CA ALA A 64 -9.26 7.90 15.04
C ALA A 64 -9.60 9.39 15.01
N GLU A 65 -10.53 9.79 14.15
CA GLU A 65 -10.84 11.20 13.86
C GLU A 65 -11.15 12.05 15.10
N PRO A 66 -11.89 11.59 16.13
CA PRO A 66 -12.12 12.34 17.36
C PRO A 66 -10.85 12.61 18.18
N LEU A 67 -9.82 11.76 18.03
CA LEU A 67 -8.53 11.87 18.72
C LEU A 67 -7.57 12.83 18.01
N LEU A 68 -7.87 13.20 16.76
CA LEU A 68 -7.04 14.08 15.97
C LEU A 68 -7.21 15.55 16.37
N PRO A 69 -6.15 16.38 16.22
CA PRO A 69 -6.25 17.81 16.41
C PRO A 69 -7.35 18.44 15.54
N GLU A 70 -8.01 19.47 16.08
CA GLU A 70 -9.13 20.16 15.40
C GLU A 70 -8.74 20.67 14.00
N VAL A 71 -7.51 21.14 13.83
CA VAL A 71 -7.00 21.62 12.53
C VAL A 71 -6.96 20.53 11.46
N VAL A 72 -6.71 19.28 11.85
CA VAL A 72 -6.71 18.12 10.93
C VAL A 72 -8.14 17.70 10.63
N ARG A 73 -9.00 17.62 11.66
CA ARG A 73 -10.43 17.33 11.49
C ARG A 73 -11.12 18.30 10.53
N ARG A 74 -10.83 19.60 10.65
CA ARG A 74 -11.36 20.61 9.72
C ARG A 74 -10.79 20.49 8.30
N GLY A 75 -9.55 19.99 8.17
CA GLY A 75 -8.91 19.72 6.88
C GLY A 75 -9.37 18.42 6.22
N GLY A 76 -10.03 17.54 6.97
CA GLY A 76 -10.45 16.21 6.54
C GLY A 76 -9.32 15.18 6.53
N VAL A 77 -9.71 13.90 6.61
CA VAL A 77 -8.82 12.76 6.40
C VAL A 77 -9.31 11.99 5.18
N TYR A 78 -8.45 11.82 4.19
CA TYR A 78 -8.79 11.16 2.94
C TYR A 78 -8.27 9.72 2.96
N VAL A 79 -9.09 8.78 2.48
CA VAL A 79 -8.74 7.36 2.39
C VAL A 79 -8.94 6.91 0.96
N ASP A 80 -7.83 6.79 0.24
CA ASP A 80 -7.82 6.32 -1.13
C ASP A 80 -7.17 4.96 -1.25
N GLN A 81 -7.66 4.16 -2.20
CA GLN A 81 -7.00 2.93 -2.57
C GLN A 81 -5.76 3.30 -3.37
N ALA A 82 -4.58 3.13 -2.75
CA ALA A 82 -3.32 3.24 -3.49
C ALA A 82 -3.34 2.22 -4.62
N SER A 83 -3.33 2.71 -5.87
CA SER A 83 -3.08 1.85 -7.02
C SER A 83 -1.65 1.33 -6.88
N ALA A 84 -1.49 0.00 -6.86
CA ALA A 84 -0.17 -0.61 -6.73
C ALA A 84 0.75 -0.04 -7.81
N SER A 85 1.71 0.80 -7.41
CA SER A 85 2.79 1.19 -8.31
C SER A 85 3.63 -0.06 -8.55
N PRO A 86 3.87 -0.45 -9.81
CA PRO A 86 4.66 -1.62 -10.10
C PRO A 86 6.06 -1.42 -9.52
N PHE A 87 6.46 -2.32 -8.63
CA PHE A 87 7.78 -2.29 -8.01
C PHE A 87 8.89 -2.54 -9.04
N MET A 88 8.61 -3.39 -10.05
CA MET A 88 9.58 -3.78 -11.06
C MET A 88 8.87 -4.14 -12.37
N TYR A 89 9.53 -3.83 -13.49
CA TYR A 89 9.19 -4.34 -14.80
C TYR A 89 10.20 -5.40 -15.22
N VAL A 90 9.71 -6.57 -15.62
CA VAL A 90 10.54 -7.67 -16.13
C VAL A 90 10.18 -7.89 -17.58
N SER A 91 11.18 -7.90 -18.46
CA SER A 91 11.03 -8.23 -19.87
C SER A 91 11.91 -9.42 -20.22
N LEU A 92 11.39 -10.29 -21.08
CA LEU A 92 12.14 -11.42 -21.64
C LEU A 92 12.57 -11.07 -23.06
N ILE A 93 13.84 -11.31 -23.35
CA ILE A 93 14.42 -11.08 -24.67
C ILE A 93 15.19 -12.31 -25.13
N SER A 94 15.04 -12.67 -26.40
CA SER A 94 15.86 -13.70 -27.03
C SER A 94 17.16 -13.09 -27.54
N LYS A 95 18.29 -13.38 -26.88
CA LYS A 95 19.60 -12.87 -27.30
C LYS A 95 20.05 -13.37 -28.67
N THR A 96 19.59 -14.56 -29.05
CA THR A 96 19.92 -15.24 -30.31
C THR A 96 18.85 -15.05 -31.38
N GLY A 97 17.72 -14.41 -31.05
CA GLY A 97 16.56 -14.27 -31.95
C GLY A 97 15.84 -15.59 -32.25
N THR A 98 16.19 -16.68 -31.57
CA THR A 98 15.65 -18.02 -31.83
C THR A 98 14.29 -18.26 -31.20
N MET A 99 13.83 -17.37 -30.32
CA MET A 99 12.51 -17.46 -29.71
C MET A 99 11.62 -16.34 -30.22
N SER A 100 10.44 -16.71 -30.73
CA SER A 100 9.37 -15.77 -31.06
C SER A 100 8.78 -15.15 -29.80
N GLU A 101 8.05 -14.04 -29.98
CA GLU A 101 7.30 -13.40 -28.90
C GLU A 101 6.34 -14.37 -28.20
N THR A 102 5.62 -15.19 -28.97
CA THR A 102 4.75 -16.25 -28.44
C THR A 102 5.51 -17.28 -27.62
N ALA A 103 6.67 -17.74 -28.10
CA ALA A 103 7.49 -18.71 -27.36
C ALA A 103 8.04 -18.12 -26.05
N LEU A 104 8.39 -16.83 -26.05
CA LEU A 104 8.79 -16.12 -24.83
C LEU A 104 7.61 -15.92 -23.87
N ALA A 105 6.41 -15.64 -24.38
CA ALA A 105 5.20 -15.51 -23.57
C ALA A 105 4.81 -16.85 -22.90
N ASP A 106 4.88 -17.95 -23.64
CA ASP A 106 4.64 -19.30 -23.11
C ASP A 106 5.68 -19.67 -22.05
N TYR A 107 6.96 -19.36 -22.29
CA TYR A 107 8.01 -19.55 -21.31
C TYR A 107 7.79 -18.70 -20.05
N ALA A 108 7.38 -17.43 -20.21
CA ALA A 108 7.04 -16.56 -19.09
C ALA A 108 5.89 -17.15 -18.26
N ALA A 109 4.80 -17.55 -18.90
CA ALA A 109 3.60 -18.06 -18.25
C ALA A 109 3.83 -19.42 -17.56
N GLY A 110 4.57 -20.33 -18.22
CA GLY A 110 4.80 -21.69 -17.74
C GLY A 110 5.90 -21.81 -16.69
N THR A 111 6.90 -20.94 -16.73
CA THR A 111 8.11 -21.07 -15.89
C THR A 111 8.30 -19.86 -14.97
N VAL A 112 8.32 -18.66 -15.53
CA VAL A 112 8.72 -17.45 -14.79
C VAL A 112 7.63 -17.00 -13.81
N LEU A 113 6.39 -16.88 -14.28
CA LEU A 113 5.25 -16.43 -13.47
C LEU A 113 5.03 -17.30 -12.23
N PRO A 114 5.02 -18.65 -12.33
CA PRO A 114 4.87 -19.52 -11.17
C PRO A 114 6.01 -19.38 -10.15
N MET A 115 7.25 -19.16 -10.60
CA MET A 115 8.39 -18.94 -9.72
C MET A 115 8.25 -17.62 -8.96
N LEU A 116 7.91 -16.53 -9.65
CA LEU A 116 7.72 -15.21 -9.02
C LEU A 116 6.59 -15.25 -7.99
N ARG A 117 5.47 -15.89 -8.30
CA ARG A 117 4.33 -16.01 -7.38
C ARG A 117 4.64 -16.76 -6.08
N ARG A 118 5.71 -17.56 -6.04
CA ARG A 118 6.13 -18.28 -4.83
C ARG A 118 7.04 -17.47 -3.92
N LEU A 119 7.55 -16.32 -4.39
CA LEU A 119 8.42 -15.48 -3.57
C LEU A 119 7.59 -14.72 -2.53
N PRO A 120 8.01 -14.71 -1.26
CA PRO A 120 7.32 -13.94 -0.23
C PRO A 120 7.34 -12.45 -0.58
N GLY A 121 6.19 -11.79 -0.49
CA GLY A 121 6.05 -10.36 -0.77
C GLY A 121 5.58 -10.00 -2.19
N ILE A 122 5.45 -10.97 -3.11
CA ILE A 122 4.89 -10.72 -4.45
C ILE A 122 3.35 -10.70 -4.39
N GLY A 123 2.75 -9.53 -4.60
CA GLY A 123 1.30 -9.33 -4.56
C GLY A 123 0.58 -9.59 -5.88
N LYS A 124 1.01 -8.96 -6.98
CA LYS A 124 0.45 -9.12 -8.32
C LYS A 124 1.58 -9.11 -9.35
N VAL A 125 1.49 -10.00 -10.34
CA VAL A 125 2.42 -10.15 -11.48
C VAL A 125 1.59 -10.10 -12.74
#